data_AF-A0A517YJM5-F1
#
_entry.id   AF-A0A517YJM5-F1
#
_cell.length_a   1.000
_cell.length_b   1.000
_cell.length_c   1.000
_cell.angle_alpha   90.00
_cell.angle_beta   90.00
_cell.angle_gamma   90.00
#
_symmetry.space_group_name_H-M   'P 1'
#
loop_
_entity.id
_entity.type
_entity.pdbx_description
1 polymer ?
#
loop_
_entity_poly.entity_id
_entity_poly.type
_entity_poly.pdbx_seq_one_letter_code
_entity_poly.pdbx_strand_id
1 'polypeptide(L)'
;MSRVPSHHRLLASLLDRLIEIQPNEEATSHNPQGLSLSEMQANVLRDVQSLLNTRQTLTEPTDDESHLRQSVVSFGLPDISNVNPDNLDQRDAIRSSVEEAIRQFEPRLANIRVQAHETSNADRSLRLTVDALLKVEPNPVPVQFDTVIESGTSQWKVK
;
A
#
# COMPACT_ATOMS: atom_id res chain seq x y z
N MET A 1 43.50 -9.67 2.59
CA MET A 1 42.52 -8.86 1.82
C MET A 1 41.21 -8.85 2.60
N SER A 2 40.88 -7.72 3.24
CA SER A 2 39.72 -7.61 4.13
C SER A 2 38.44 -7.46 3.30
N ARG A 3 37.45 -8.34 3.48
CA ARG A 3 36.12 -8.19 2.87
C ARG A 3 35.47 -6.95 3.49
N VAL A 4 35.27 -5.90 2.69
CA VAL A 4 34.40 -4.79 3.08
C VAL A 4 33.01 -5.37 3.33
N PRO A 5 32.41 -5.19 4.53
CA PRO A 5 31.05 -5.62 4.76
C PRO A 5 30.12 -4.82 3.84
N SER A 6 29.41 -5.52 2.97
CA SER A 6 28.35 -4.97 2.13
C SER A 6 27.24 -4.42 3.03
N HIS A 7 27.30 -3.14 3.39
CA HIS A 7 26.16 -2.46 4.00
C HIS A 7 25.01 -2.53 3.00
N HIS A 8 24.01 -3.37 3.28
CA HIS A 8 22.78 -3.44 2.48
C HIS A 8 22.04 -2.13 2.72
N ARG A 9 22.22 -1.20 1.78
CA ARG A 9 21.53 0.08 1.78
C ARG A 9 20.08 -0.17 1.36
N LEU A 10 19.13 0.32 2.14
CA LEU A 10 17.75 0.38 1.69
C LEU A 10 17.69 1.43 0.58
N LEU A 11 17.16 1.05 -0.57
CA LEU A 11 17.01 1.94 -1.71
C LEU A 11 15.55 2.34 -1.85
N ALA A 12 15.34 3.61 -2.22
CA ALA A 12 14.02 4.09 -2.62
C ALA A 12 13.50 3.31 -3.84
N SER A 13 12.19 3.33 -4.03
CA SER A 13 11.58 2.68 -5.21
C SER A 13 12.15 3.29 -6.49
N LEU A 14 12.10 2.55 -7.60
CA LEU A 14 12.51 3.12 -8.90
C LEU A 14 11.69 4.36 -9.25
N LEU A 15 10.41 4.38 -8.87
CA LEU A 15 9.51 5.50 -9.09
C LEU A 15 9.94 6.74 -8.31
N ASP A 16 10.28 6.59 -7.02
CA ASP A 16 10.85 7.68 -6.22
C ASP A 16 12.12 8.24 -6.85
N ARG A 17 13.04 7.35 -7.22
CA ARG A 17 14.32 7.73 -7.81
C ARG A 17 14.17 8.40 -9.17
N LEU A 18 13.07 8.19 -9.88
CA LEU A 18 12.77 8.85 -11.16
C LEU A 18 12.07 10.20 -10.96
N ILE A 19 11.18 10.31 -9.97
CA ILE A 19 10.48 11.55 -9.64
C ILE A 19 11.44 12.59 -9.03
N GLU A 20 12.39 12.14 -8.21
CA GLU A 20 13.39 12.99 -7.55
C GLU A 20 14.48 13.52 -8.51
N ILE A 21 14.47 13.13 -9.79
CA ILE A 21 15.39 13.66 -10.80
C ILE A 21 14.96 15.10 -11.16
N GLN A 22 15.39 16.06 -10.35
CA GLN A 22 15.28 17.49 -10.66
C GLN A 22 16.31 17.84 -11.76
N PRO A 23 15.89 18.43 -12.90
CA PRO A 23 16.79 18.68 -14.04
C PRO A 23 17.85 19.78 -13.80
N ASN A 24 17.79 20.52 -12.68
CA ASN A 24 18.62 21.70 -12.43
C ASN A 24 19.34 21.71 -11.07
N GLU A 25 19.31 20.59 -10.34
CA GLU A 25 20.16 20.41 -9.16
C GLU A 25 21.40 19.62 -9.57
N GLU A 26 22.58 20.16 -9.28
CA GLU A 26 23.88 19.55 -9.58
C GLU A 26 24.02 18.17 -8.91
N ALA A 27 23.41 17.09 -9.41
CA ALA A 27 23.65 15.69 -9.01
C ALA A 27 23.82 15.40 -7.49
N THR A 28 23.27 16.24 -6.60
CA THR A 28 23.61 16.29 -5.17
C THR A 28 22.38 16.14 -4.30
N SER A 29 21.66 15.04 -4.50
CA SER A 29 20.80 14.47 -3.45
C SER A 29 20.65 12.96 -3.60
N HIS A 30 21.62 12.28 -4.23
CA HIS A 30 21.80 10.86 -3.95
C HIS A 30 22.27 10.78 -2.51
N ASN A 31 21.35 10.58 -1.55
CA ASN A 31 21.73 10.34 -0.16
C ASN A 31 22.72 9.15 -0.16
N PRO A 32 24.03 9.39 0.07
CA PRO A 32 25.05 8.35 -0.14
C PRO A 32 24.89 7.20 0.86
N GLN A 33 24.09 7.44 1.91
CA GLN A 33 23.78 6.53 3.02
C GLN A 33 22.59 5.60 2.76
N GLY A 34 21.81 5.79 1.70
CA GLY A 34 20.55 5.06 1.47
C GLY A 34 19.41 5.56 2.36
N LEU A 35 18.24 4.91 2.29
CA LEU A 35 17.09 5.21 3.14
C LEU A 35 17.25 4.60 4.53
N SER A 36 16.74 5.30 5.54
CA SER A 36 16.42 4.72 6.84
C SER A 36 15.20 3.81 6.75
N LEU A 37 15.03 2.93 7.74
CA LEU A 37 13.85 2.07 7.85
C LEU A 37 12.56 2.89 7.96
N SER A 38 12.60 4.03 8.67
CA SER A 38 11.47 4.94 8.83
C SER A 38 11.04 5.57 7.50
N GLU A 39 12.01 6.01 6.69
CA GLU A 39 11.74 6.56 5.36
C GLU A 39 11.20 5.48 4.40
N MET A 40 11.75 4.27 4.46
CA MET A 40 11.23 3.12 3.69
C MET A 40 9.78 2.82 4.06
N GLN A 41 9.43 2.83 5.36
CA GLN A 41 8.06 2.66 5.82
C GLN A 41 7.16 3.80 5.33
N ALA A 42 7.60 5.06 5.44
CA ALA A 42 6.84 6.22 4.97
C ALA A 42 6.53 6.15 3.47
N ASN A 43 7.50 5.72 2.65
CA ASN A 43 7.30 5.55 1.20
C ASN A 43 6.27 4.47 0.91
N VAL A 44 6.34 3.33 1.61
CA VAL A 44 5.34 2.25 1.49
C VAL A 44 3.95 2.75 1.90
N LEU A 45 3.82 3.46 3.02
CA LEU A 45 2.52 3.99 3.47
C LEU A 45 1.93 4.99 2.47
N ARG A 46 2.77 5.85 1.86
CA ARG A 46 2.35 6.77 0.80
C ARG A 46 1.84 6.01 -0.42
N ASP A 47 2.56 4.97 -0.84
CA ASP A 47 2.20 4.19 -2.04
C ASP A 47 0.93 3.35 -1.80
N VAL A 48 0.78 2.77 -0.59
CA VAL A 48 -0.49 2.15 -0.15
C VAL A 48 -1.61 3.18 -0.14
N GLN A 49 -1.40 4.39 0.36
CA GLN A 49 -2.42 5.44 0.33
C GLN A 49 -2.84 5.79 -1.10
N SER A 50 -1.89 5.90 -2.03
CA SER A 50 -2.19 6.12 -3.45
C SER A 50 -2.97 4.95 -4.06
N LEU A 51 -2.63 3.72 -3.72
CA LEU A 51 -3.35 2.52 -4.15
C LEU A 51 -4.81 2.54 -3.66
N LEU A 52 -5.04 2.72 -2.37
CA LEU A 52 -6.39 2.68 -1.78
C LEU A 52 -7.27 3.84 -2.28
N ASN A 53 -6.68 4.99 -2.59
CA ASN A 53 -7.41 6.14 -3.15
C ASN A 53 -7.59 6.10 -4.67
N THR A 54 -7.03 5.09 -5.36
CA THR A 54 -7.25 4.92 -6.80
C THR A 54 -8.44 3.99 -7.03
N ARG A 55 -9.36 4.41 -7.92
CA ARG A 55 -10.50 3.59 -8.32
C ARG A 55 -10.10 2.68 -9.48
N GLN A 56 -10.25 1.38 -9.32
CA GLN A 56 -10.03 0.45 -10.43
C GLN A 56 -11.16 0.60 -11.46
N THR A 57 -10.80 0.59 -12.75
CA THR A 57 -11.77 0.74 -13.85
C THR A 57 -12.21 -0.61 -14.41
N LEU A 58 -11.39 -1.66 -14.23
CA LEU A 58 -11.71 -3.00 -14.72
C LEU A 58 -12.85 -3.61 -13.90
N THR A 59 -13.95 -3.92 -14.58
CA THR A 59 -15.04 -4.70 -14.02
C THR A 59 -14.88 -6.13 -14.54
N GLU A 60 -14.42 -7.02 -13.67
CA GLU A 60 -14.37 -8.48 -13.85
C GLU A 60 -13.79 -9.00 -15.18
N PRO A 61 -12.47 -9.25 -15.27
CA PRO A 61 -11.90 -9.88 -16.46
C PRO A 61 -12.40 -11.32 -16.61
N THR A 62 -12.64 -11.73 -17.85
CA THR A 62 -12.99 -13.12 -18.20
C THR A 62 -11.86 -14.09 -17.87
N ASP A 63 -12.12 -15.40 -17.83
CA ASP A 63 -11.09 -16.40 -17.49
C ASP A 63 -9.89 -16.37 -18.45
N ASP A 64 -10.13 -16.02 -19.71
CA ASP A 64 -9.09 -15.84 -20.75
C ASP A 64 -8.22 -14.59 -20.50
N GLU A 65 -8.63 -13.70 -19.60
CA GLU A 65 -8.00 -12.41 -19.30
C GLU A 65 -7.37 -12.37 -17.90
N SER A 66 -7.06 -13.54 -17.32
CA SER A 66 -6.50 -13.67 -15.97
C SER A 66 -5.26 -12.79 -15.72
N HIS A 67 -4.42 -12.55 -16.74
CA HIS A 67 -3.26 -11.64 -16.64
C HIS A 67 -3.65 -10.17 -16.44
N LEU A 68 -4.84 -9.74 -16.89
CA LEU A 68 -5.32 -8.37 -16.67
C LEU A 68 -5.53 -8.08 -15.19
N ARG A 69 -5.88 -9.10 -14.40
CA ARG A 69 -6.02 -8.98 -12.94
C ARG A 69 -4.73 -8.44 -12.32
N GLN A 70 -3.56 -8.89 -12.80
CA GLN A 70 -2.23 -8.50 -12.29
C GLN A 70 -1.66 -7.23 -12.94
N SER A 71 -2.37 -6.65 -13.91
CA SER A 71 -1.88 -5.49 -14.66
C SER A 71 -2.22 -4.17 -13.96
N VAL A 72 -1.61 -3.09 -14.45
CA VAL A 72 -1.91 -1.71 -14.02
C VAL A 72 -3.38 -1.32 -14.23
N VAL A 73 -4.10 -1.98 -15.14
CA VAL A 73 -5.53 -1.72 -15.40
C VAL A 73 -6.41 -2.07 -14.18
N SER A 74 -5.94 -3.00 -13.36
CA SER A 74 -6.59 -3.40 -12.11
C SER A 74 -6.04 -2.67 -10.88
N PHE A 75 -5.18 -1.66 -11.05
CA PHE A 75 -4.63 -0.90 -9.94
C PHE A 75 -5.72 -0.07 -9.25
N GLY A 76 -5.85 -0.26 -7.94
CA GLY A 76 -6.82 0.47 -7.11
C GLY A 76 -7.76 -0.46 -6.35
N LEU A 77 -8.86 0.10 -5.88
CA LEU A 77 -9.97 -0.62 -5.25
C LEU A 77 -11.23 -0.58 -6.13
N PRO A 78 -12.12 -1.58 -6.01
CA PRO A 78 -13.47 -1.51 -6.58
C PRO A 78 -14.24 -0.28 -6.06
N ASP A 79 -15.29 0.10 -6.77
CA ASP A 79 -16.15 1.20 -6.30
C ASP A 79 -16.89 0.78 -5.02
N ILE A 80 -16.47 1.38 -3.90
CA ILE A 80 -17.00 1.15 -2.56
C ILE A 80 -17.88 2.32 -2.09
N SER A 81 -18.21 3.28 -2.97
CA SER A 81 -18.96 4.50 -2.61
C SER A 81 -20.35 4.19 -2.03
N ASN A 82 -20.94 3.06 -2.40
CA ASN A 82 -22.27 2.62 -1.96
C ASN A 82 -22.27 1.56 -0.85
N VAL A 83 -21.11 1.25 -0.27
CA VAL A 83 -21.02 0.22 0.76
C VAL A 83 -21.49 0.76 2.12
N ASN A 84 -22.35 -0.01 2.78
CA ASN A 84 -22.76 0.20 4.15
C ASN A 84 -21.76 -0.50 5.10
N PRO A 85 -20.97 0.24 5.89
CA PRO A 85 -20.00 -0.35 6.84
C PRO A 85 -20.67 -1.15 7.96
N ASP A 86 -21.95 -0.91 8.26
CA ASP A 86 -22.70 -1.64 9.28
C ASP A 86 -23.04 -3.07 8.83
N ASN A 87 -23.07 -3.33 7.52
CA ASN A 87 -23.29 -4.66 6.98
C ASN A 87 -22.00 -5.50 7.08
N LEU A 88 -22.06 -6.60 7.83
CA LEU A 88 -20.95 -7.52 8.01
C LEU A 88 -20.40 -8.06 6.68
N ASP A 89 -21.27 -8.49 5.77
CA ASP A 89 -20.84 -9.06 4.48
C ASP A 89 -20.11 -8.04 3.61
N GLN A 90 -20.60 -6.80 3.59
CA GLN A 90 -19.99 -5.74 2.79
C GLN A 90 -18.67 -5.24 3.39
N ARG A 91 -18.59 -5.17 4.72
CA ARG A 91 -17.34 -4.89 5.45
C ARG A 91 -16.29 -5.96 5.20
N ASP A 92 -16.68 -7.23 5.20
CA ASP A 92 -15.79 -8.35 4.89
C ASP A 92 -15.33 -8.32 3.42
N ALA A 93 -16.20 -7.91 2.50
CA ALA A 93 -15.84 -7.68 1.11
C ALA A 93 -14.79 -6.57 0.98
N ILE A 94 -14.99 -5.41 1.63
CA ILE A 94 -13.99 -4.32 1.64
C ILE A 94 -12.66 -4.80 2.21
N ARG A 95 -12.67 -5.44 3.39
CA ARG A 95 -11.46 -5.98 4.02
C ARG A 95 -10.69 -6.86 3.03
N SER A 96 -11.39 -7.77 2.36
CA SER A 96 -10.78 -8.72 1.41
C SER A 96 -10.22 -8.01 0.18
N SER A 97 -10.94 -7.03 -0.38
CA SER A 97 -10.45 -6.22 -1.51
C SER A 97 -9.21 -5.40 -1.14
N VAL A 98 -9.16 -4.82 0.05
CA VAL A 98 -7.98 -4.09 0.55
C VAL A 98 -6.78 -5.03 0.71
N GLU A 99 -6.99 -6.20 1.31
CA GLU A 99 -5.95 -7.20 1.49
C GLU A 99 -5.37 -7.68 0.14
N GLU A 100 -6.23 -7.96 -0.82
CA GLU A 100 -5.84 -8.42 -2.16
C GLU A 100 -5.11 -7.32 -2.94
N ALA A 101 -5.62 -6.09 -2.93
CA ALA A 101 -4.99 -4.96 -3.59
C ALA A 101 -3.57 -4.72 -3.07
N ILE A 102 -3.39 -4.66 -1.75
CA ILE A 102 -2.06 -4.45 -1.14
C ILE A 102 -1.14 -5.63 -1.49
N ARG A 103 -1.63 -6.87 -1.41
CA ARG A 103 -0.84 -8.07 -1.75
C ARG A 103 -0.34 -8.04 -3.19
N GLN A 104 -1.15 -7.53 -4.09
CA GLN A 104 -0.84 -7.53 -5.51
C GLN A 104 0.06 -6.37 -5.92
N PHE A 105 -0.21 -5.17 -5.39
CA PHE A 105 0.41 -3.93 -5.87
C PHE A 105 1.48 -3.37 -4.94
N GLU A 106 1.65 -3.93 -3.74
CA GLU A 106 2.77 -3.57 -2.85
C GLU A 106 3.72 -4.75 -2.54
N PRO A 107 4.65 -5.08 -3.46
CA PRO A 107 5.53 -6.24 -3.33
C PRO A 107 6.53 -6.13 -2.16
N ARG A 108 6.74 -4.92 -1.62
CA ARG A 108 7.56 -4.67 -0.44
C ARG A 108 6.94 -5.22 0.83
N LEU A 109 5.62 -5.44 0.85
CA LEU A 109 4.91 -6.06 1.96
C LEU A 109 4.74 -7.57 1.72
N ALA A 110 4.74 -8.35 2.80
CA ALA A 110 4.52 -9.79 2.82
C ALA A 110 3.59 -10.16 3.98
N ASN A 111 2.99 -11.36 3.94
CA ASN A 111 2.16 -11.88 5.03
C ASN A 111 1.07 -10.90 5.50
N ILE A 112 0.47 -10.19 4.54
CA ILE A 112 -0.53 -9.15 4.81
C ILE A 112 -1.79 -9.79 5.39
N ARG A 113 -2.30 -9.20 6.47
CA ARG A 113 -3.58 -9.51 7.09
C ARG A 113 -4.31 -8.21 7.36
N VAL A 114 -5.60 -8.16 7.03
CA VAL A 114 -6.43 -6.97 7.26
C VAL A 114 -7.54 -7.32 8.24
N GLN A 115 -7.68 -6.51 9.28
CA GLN A 115 -8.72 -6.66 10.31
C GLN A 115 -9.68 -5.48 10.21
N ALA A 116 -10.98 -5.76 10.11
CA ALA A 116 -12.01 -4.72 10.12
C ALA A 116 -12.55 -4.53 11.54
N HIS A 117 -12.60 -3.27 11.99
CA HIS A 117 -13.11 -2.92 13.32
C HIS A 117 -14.51 -2.33 13.21
N GLU A 118 -15.33 -2.59 14.23
CA GLU A 118 -16.60 -1.90 14.41
C GLU A 118 -16.35 -0.44 14.75
N THR A 119 -16.96 0.46 13.98
CA THR A 119 -17.02 1.87 14.36
C THR A 119 -18.24 2.12 15.25
N SER A 120 -18.15 3.13 16.11
CA SER A 120 -19.30 3.62 16.86
C SER A 120 -20.31 4.26 15.88
N ASN A 121 -21.60 3.99 16.08
CA ASN A 121 -22.74 4.48 15.25
C ASN A 121 -22.74 5.98 14.94
N ALA A 122 -21.97 6.80 15.65
CA ALA A 122 -21.88 8.24 15.42
C ALA A 122 -21.01 8.61 14.20
N ASP A 123 -20.06 7.76 13.81
CA ASP A 123 -19.08 8.06 12.76
C ASP A 123 -19.16 6.94 11.72
N ARG A 124 -19.73 7.24 10.54
CA ARG A 124 -19.91 6.28 9.43
C ARG A 124 -18.56 5.97 8.76
N SER A 125 -17.54 5.64 9.54
CA SER A 125 -16.19 5.36 9.08
C SER A 125 -15.88 3.88 9.26
N LEU A 126 -15.22 3.25 8.28
CA LEU A 126 -14.71 1.89 8.44
C LEU A 126 -13.22 1.98 8.75
N ARG A 127 -12.81 1.48 9.91
CA ARG A 127 -11.41 1.34 10.30
C ARG A 127 -10.94 -0.06 10.01
N LEU A 128 -9.84 -0.17 9.27
CA LEU A 128 -9.11 -1.40 9.06
C LEU A 128 -7.72 -1.26 9.67
N THR A 129 -7.21 -2.33 10.27
CA THR A 129 -5.81 -2.44 10.66
C THR A 129 -5.13 -3.42 9.73
N VAL A 130 -3.96 -3.05 9.20
CA VAL A 130 -3.16 -3.87 8.30
C VAL A 130 -1.92 -4.32 9.04
N ASP A 131 -1.76 -5.63 9.19
CA ASP A 131 -0.55 -6.27 9.71
C ASP A 131 0.24 -6.87 8.54
N ALA A 132 1.53 -6.57 8.43
CA ALA A 132 2.37 -7.10 7.37
C ALA A 132 3.85 -7.22 7.79
N LEU A 133 4.65 -7.89 6.97
CA LEU A 133 6.10 -7.90 7.04
C LEU A 133 6.67 -7.03 5.91
N LEU A 134 7.42 -6.00 6.26
CA LEU A 134 8.21 -5.23 5.32
C LEU A 134 9.46 -6.01 4.93
N LYS A 135 9.59 -6.34 3.64
CA LYS A 135 10.75 -7.05 3.08
C LYS A 135 11.94 -6.10 2.99
N VAL A 136 12.79 -6.15 4.01
CA VAL A 136 14.08 -5.45 4.05
C VAL A 136 15.19 -6.44 4.37
N GLU A 137 16.37 -6.19 3.82
CA GLU A 137 17.57 -6.96 4.14
C GLU A 137 18.25 -6.36 5.38
N PRO A 138 18.82 -7.18 6.30
CA PRO A 138 18.98 -8.64 6.20
C PRO A 138 17.79 -9.45 6.73
N ASN A 139 16.81 -8.82 7.39
CA ASN A 139 15.67 -9.53 7.99
C ASN A 139 14.38 -8.70 7.80
N PRO A 140 13.25 -9.34 7.42
CA PRO A 140 11.96 -8.66 7.36
C PRO A 140 11.55 -8.06 8.71
N VAL A 141 10.90 -6.90 8.67
CA VAL A 141 10.46 -6.18 9.87
C VAL A 141 8.93 -6.16 9.92
N PRO A 142 8.29 -6.50 11.06
CA PRO A 142 6.85 -6.35 11.20
C PRO A 142 6.44 -4.88 11.14
N VAL A 143 5.38 -4.61 10.39
CA VAL A 143 4.76 -3.29 10.27
C VAL A 143 3.26 -3.42 10.48
N GLN A 144 2.70 -2.42 11.15
CA GLN A 144 1.27 -2.31 11.38
C GLN A 144 0.85 -0.87 11.14
N PHE A 145 -0.23 -0.67 10.41
CA PHE A 145 -0.79 0.65 10.15
C PHE A 145 -2.32 0.58 10.07
N ASP A 146 -2.96 1.70 10.37
CA ASP A 146 -4.41 1.83 10.33
C ASP A 146 -4.81 2.50 9.01
N THR A 147 -5.89 2.01 8.40
CA THR A 147 -6.54 2.66 7.27
C THR A 147 -7.98 2.98 7.65
N VAL A 148 -8.42 4.20 7.38
CA VAL A 148 -9.79 4.63 7.66
C VAL A 148 -10.41 5.14 6.37
N ILE A 149 -11.63 4.69 6.08
CA ILE A 149 -12.48 5.25 5.03
C ILE A 149 -13.70 5.91 5.66
N GLU A 150 -14.01 7.13 5.23
CA GLU A 150 -15.22 7.84 5.61
C GLU A 150 -16.34 7.58 4.58
N SER A 151 -17.50 7.10 5.03
CA SER A 151 -18.69 6.87 4.19
C SER A 151 -19.18 8.21 3.63
N GLY A 152 -19.00 8.40 2.32
CA GLY A 152 -19.43 9.60 1.59
C GLY A 152 -18.32 10.29 0.79
N THR A 153 -17.06 10.20 1.22
CA THR A 153 -15.93 10.82 0.48
C THR A 153 -15.15 9.81 -0.35
N SER A 154 -15.24 8.52 -0.03
CA SER A 154 -14.39 7.45 -0.60
C SER A 154 -12.89 7.76 -0.49
N GLN A 155 -12.50 8.59 0.47
CA GLN A 155 -11.11 8.93 0.74
C GLN A 155 -10.58 8.01 1.83
N TRP A 156 -9.47 7.34 1.53
CA TRP A 156 -8.74 6.50 2.46
C TRP A 156 -7.62 7.29 3.10
N LYS A 157 -7.52 7.18 4.43
CA LYS A 157 -6.39 7.73 5.18
C LYS A 157 -5.60 6.59 5.81
N VAL A 158 -4.32 6.51 5.45
CA VAL A 158 -3.36 5.55 6.03
C VAL A 158 -2.60 6.27 7.15
N LYS A 159 -2.49 5.64 8.33
CA LYS A 159 -1.85 6.19 9.54
C LYS A 159 -0.91 5.20 10.19
#